data_AF-Q52II8-F1
#
_entry.id   AF-Q52II8-F1
#
_cell.length_a   1.000
_cell.length_b   1.000
_cell.length_c   1.000
_cell.angle_alpha   90.00
_cell.angle_beta   90.00
_cell.angle_gamma   90.00
#
_symmetry.space_group_name_H-M   'P 1'
#
loop_
_entity.id
_entity.type
_entity.pdbx_description
1 polymer ?
#
loop_
_entity_poly.entity_id
_entity_poly.type
_entity_poly.pdbx_seq_one_letter_code
_entity_poly.pdbx_strand_id
1 'polypeptide(L)'
;IIQVITGLFLAMHYTPDISSAFSSVAHIHRDVQYGWLIRNLHANGASMFFICIYLHIGRGLYYGSYIYIETWNIGVLLLLLVMATAFMGYVLPWGQMSFWGATVITNLLSAVPYIGTSLVEWIWGGFAVDNATLTRFFTFHFLLPFLIMGTSMVHLLFLHETGSNNPTGLNSNTDKIPFHPYFSYKDLLGAMLIITILLFLALFMPNLLGDPENFSPANPLVTPPHIKPEWYFLFAYAILRSIPNKLGGVLALLFSILILLIAPMIHLSKQRTLAYRPLSQLLFWFLVADIIILT
;
A
#
# COMPACT_ATOMS: atom_id res chain seq x y z
N ILE A 1 -1.49 -7.57 10.91
CA ILE A 1 -1.53 -8.91 11.56
C ILE A 1 -1.72 -10.03 10.54
N ILE A 2 -2.87 -10.11 9.83
CA ILE A 2 -3.10 -11.18 8.81
C ILE A 2 -1.90 -11.35 7.87
N GLN A 3 -1.42 -10.24 7.28
CA GLN A 3 -0.27 -10.23 6.38
C GLN A 3 1.02 -10.79 7.00
N VAL A 4 1.28 -10.49 8.27
CA VAL A 4 2.48 -10.99 8.98
C VAL A 4 2.35 -12.50 9.20
N ILE A 5 1.19 -12.97 9.65
CA ILE A 5 0.97 -14.40 9.90
C ILE A 5 1.06 -15.17 8.58
N THR A 6 0.26 -14.81 7.56
CA THR A 6 0.30 -15.52 6.28
C THR A 6 1.67 -15.41 5.62
N GLY A 7 2.31 -14.25 5.68
CA GLY A 7 3.66 -14.04 5.16
C GLY A 7 4.72 -14.91 5.83
N LEU A 8 4.68 -15.06 7.16
CA LEU A 8 5.58 -15.94 7.89
C LEU A 8 5.42 -17.40 7.47
N PHE A 9 4.19 -17.90 7.35
CA PHE A 9 3.94 -19.27 6.88
C PHE A 9 4.37 -19.48 5.42
N LEU A 10 4.18 -18.48 4.54
CA LEU A 10 4.68 -18.53 3.17
C LEU A 10 6.21 -18.56 3.12
N ALA A 11 6.87 -17.74 3.96
CA ALA A 11 8.32 -17.65 4.02
C ALA A 11 8.99 -18.96 4.46
N MET A 12 8.30 -19.84 5.21
CA MET A 12 8.81 -21.17 5.56
C MET A 12 8.97 -22.10 4.34
N HIS A 13 8.35 -21.79 3.21
CA HIS A 13 8.32 -22.62 2.01
C HIS A 13 8.85 -21.91 0.75
N TYR A 14 9.08 -20.60 0.81
CA TYR A 14 9.54 -19.79 -0.31
C TYR A 14 11.08 -19.77 -0.39
N THR A 15 11.62 -19.80 -1.62
CA THR A 15 13.07 -19.70 -1.87
C THR A 15 13.40 -18.43 -2.65
N PRO A 16 14.19 -17.48 -2.09
CA PRO A 16 14.50 -16.20 -2.73
C PRO A 16 15.67 -16.32 -3.73
N ASP A 17 15.60 -17.28 -4.64
CA ASP A 17 16.55 -17.49 -5.74
C ASP A 17 15.81 -17.50 -7.08
N ILE A 18 16.30 -16.76 -8.08
CA ILE A 18 15.58 -16.56 -9.36
C ILE A 18 15.27 -17.86 -10.11
N SER A 19 16.07 -18.92 -9.92
CA SER A 19 15.85 -20.21 -10.58
C SER A 19 14.70 -21.00 -9.95
N SER A 20 14.32 -20.68 -8.71
CA SER A 20 13.34 -21.41 -7.92
C SER A 20 12.22 -20.57 -7.32
N ALA A 21 12.28 -19.23 -7.38
CA ALA A 21 11.30 -18.35 -6.75
C ALA A 21 9.87 -18.62 -7.26
N PHE A 22 9.69 -18.58 -8.58
CA PHE A 22 8.40 -18.85 -9.20
C PHE A 22 7.91 -20.28 -8.90
N SER A 23 8.79 -21.28 -8.99
CA SER A 23 8.42 -22.68 -8.74
C SER A 23 8.14 -22.96 -7.26
N SER A 24 8.79 -22.26 -6.32
CA SER A 24 8.51 -22.37 -4.89
C SER A 24 7.12 -21.80 -4.54
N VAL A 25 6.69 -20.72 -5.20
CA VAL A 25 5.32 -20.21 -5.07
C VAL A 25 4.30 -21.18 -5.67
N ALA A 26 4.63 -21.82 -6.81
CA ALA A 26 3.79 -22.88 -7.38
C ALA A 26 3.69 -24.10 -6.45
N HIS A 27 4.79 -24.51 -5.83
CA HIS A 27 4.86 -25.58 -4.82
C HIS A 27 4.01 -25.25 -3.59
N ILE A 28 4.08 -24.02 -3.06
CA ILE A 28 3.19 -23.55 -1.99
C ILE A 28 1.73 -23.72 -2.38
N HIS A 29 1.37 -23.40 -3.62
CA HIS A 29 -0.01 -23.48 -4.06
C HIS A 29 -0.50 -24.92 -4.26
N ARG A 30 0.39 -25.83 -4.70
CA ARG A 30 -0.01 -27.18 -5.15
C ARG A 30 0.26 -28.28 -4.13
N ASP A 31 1.35 -28.19 -3.39
CA ASP A 31 1.90 -29.31 -2.62
C ASP A 31 1.84 -29.06 -1.10
N VAL A 32 1.89 -27.79 -0.66
CA VAL A 32 1.76 -27.44 0.75
C VAL A 32 0.30 -27.51 1.18
N GLN A 33 0.03 -28.23 2.28
CA GLN A 33 -1.32 -28.36 2.84
C GLN A 33 -1.90 -26.99 3.18
N TYR A 34 -3.06 -26.66 2.58
CA TYR A 34 -3.70 -25.33 2.64
C TYR A 34 -2.83 -24.15 2.14
N GLY A 35 -1.71 -24.40 1.48
CA GLY A 35 -0.79 -23.35 1.02
C GLY A 35 -1.44 -22.42 -0.02
N TRP A 36 -2.32 -22.96 -0.88
CA TRP A 36 -3.13 -22.14 -1.80
C TRP A 36 -3.98 -21.10 -1.06
N LEU A 37 -4.61 -21.47 0.07
CA LEU A 37 -5.47 -20.59 0.84
C LEU A 37 -4.63 -19.52 1.54
N ILE A 38 -3.51 -19.90 2.16
CA ILE A 38 -2.58 -18.97 2.81
C ILE A 38 -2.06 -17.95 1.78
N ARG A 39 -1.66 -18.40 0.59
CA ARG A 39 -1.21 -17.53 -0.51
C ARG A 39 -2.32 -16.60 -0.95
N ASN A 40 -3.54 -17.10 -1.16
CA ASN A 40 -4.67 -16.29 -1.62
C ASN A 40 -5.08 -15.25 -0.56
N LEU A 41 -5.04 -15.60 0.72
CA LEU A 41 -5.26 -14.67 1.84
C LEU A 41 -4.18 -13.60 1.91
N HIS A 42 -2.91 -13.95 1.67
CA HIS A 42 -1.82 -12.98 1.64
C HIS A 42 -2.01 -11.98 0.48
N ALA A 43 -2.19 -12.48 -0.75
CA ALA A 43 -2.35 -11.66 -1.95
C ALA A 43 -3.61 -10.76 -1.89
N ASN A 44 -4.79 -11.32 -1.61
CA ASN A 44 -6.02 -10.54 -1.51
C ASN A 44 -6.04 -9.66 -0.25
N GLY A 45 -5.37 -10.10 0.82
CA GLY A 45 -5.22 -9.30 2.02
C GLY A 45 -4.37 -8.05 1.82
N ALA A 46 -3.40 -8.06 0.89
CA ALA A 46 -2.67 -6.85 0.50
C ALA A 46 -3.61 -5.84 -0.17
N SER A 47 -4.47 -6.29 -1.08
CA SER A 47 -5.53 -5.44 -1.67
C SER A 47 -6.49 -4.89 -0.60
N MET A 48 -6.96 -5.74 0.31
CA MET A 48 -7.82 -5.28 1.43
C MET A 48 -7.11 -4.27 2.33
N PHE A 49 -5.80 -4.37 2.50
CA PHE A 49 -5.01 -3.38 3.24
C PHE A 49 -5.10 -2.01 2.57
N PHE A 50 -4.87 -1.93 1.25
CA PHE A 50 -4.96 -0.66 0.52
C PHE A 50 -6.37 -0.08 0.50
N ILE A 51 -7.41 -0.90 0.37
CA ILE A 51 -8.80 -0.46 0.52
C ILE A 51 -8.99 0.22 1.89
N CYS A 52 -8.55 -0.43 2.96
CA CYS A 52 -8.67 0.13 4.32
C CYS A 52 -7.86 1.41 4.49
N ILE A 53 -6.64 1.48 3.94
CA ILE A 53 -5.79 2.67 4.02
C ILE A 53 -6.40 3.85 3.28
N TYR A 54 -6.90 3.66 2.06
CA TYR A 54 -7.49 4.76 1.28
C TYR A 54 -8.78 5.29 1.93
N LEU A 55 -9.62 4.39 2.46
CA LEU A 55 -10.79 4.80 3.25
C LEU A 55 -10.37 5.55 4.53
N HIS A 56 -9.31 5.09 5.21
CA HIS A 56 -8.80 5.74 6.42
C HIS A 56 -8.25 7.15 6.14
N ILE A 57 -7.49 7.32 5.06
CA ILE A 57 -6.99 8.63 4.59
C ILE A 57 -8.16 9.52 4.19
N GLY A 58 -9.12 8.99 3.41
CA GLY A 58 -10.32 9.72 2.99
C GLY A 58 -11.13 10.23 4.18
N ARG A 59 -11.33 9.39 5.21
CA ARG A 59 -11.92 9.80 6.50
C ARG A 59 -11.13 10.94 7.14
N GLY A 60 -9.80 10.83 7.15
CA GLY A 60 -8.91 11.85 7.70
C GLY A 60 -9.05 13.20 7.00
N LEU A 61 -9.12 13.19 5.67
CA LEU A 61 -9.34 14.38 4.84
C LEU A 61 -10.75 14.96 5.05
N TYR A 62 -11.78 14.12 5.04
CA TYR A 62 -13.18 14.56 5.13
C TYR A 62 -13.52 15.18 6.49
N TYR A 63 -13.06 14.59 7.59
CA TYR A 63 -13.36 15.09 8.93
C TYR A 63 -12.29 16.05 9.48
N GLY A 64 -11.27 16.40 8.69
CA GLY A 64 -10.19 17.30 9.13
C GLY A 64 -9.33 16.69 10.24
N SER A 65 -9.13 15.38 10.23
CA SER A 65 -8.32 14.70 11.25
C SER A 65 -6.82 14.96 11.09
N TYR A 66 -6.39 15.40 9.91
CA TYR A 66 -5.01 15.82 9.62
C TYR A 66 -4.51 16.99 10.49
N ILE A 67 -5.41 17.72 11.17
CA ILE A 67 -5.05 18.75 12.17
C ILE A 67 -4.25 18.16 13.35
N TYR A 68 -4.36 16.85 13.62
CA TYR A 68 -3.45 16.16 14.53
C TYR A 68 -2.14 15.85 13.79
N ILE A 69 -1.26 16.86 13.70
CA ILE A 69 -0.11 16.90 12.79
C ILE A 69 0.82 15.70 12.99
N GLU A 70 1.14 15.34 14.22
CA GLU A 70 2.04 14.24 14.56
C GLU A 70 1.43 12.90 14.12
N THR A 71 0.16 12.66 14.49
CA THR A 71 -0.58 11.46 14.10
C THR A 71 -0.67 11.36 12.57
N TRP A 72 -0.99 12.48 11.90
CA TRP A 72 -1.13 12.54 10.44
C TRP A 72 0.18 12.28 9.71
N ASN A 73 1.27 12.94 10.10
CA ASN A 73 2.58 12.77 9.47
C ASN A 73 3.13 11.34 9.66
N ILE A 74 2.93 10.74 10.84
CA ILE A 74 3.23 9.32 11.05
C ILE A 74 2.33 8.44 10.18
N GLY A 75 1.07 8.82 9.97
CA GLY A 75 0.16 8.15 9.03
C GLY A 75 0.65 8.18 7.58
N VAL A 76 1.20 9.31 7.11
CA VAL A 76 1.82 9.42 5.77
C VAL A 76 3.09 8.55 5.69
N LEU A 77 3.90 8.51 6.75
CA LEU A 77 5.05 7.58 6.81
C LEU A 77 4.61 6.12 6.74
N LEU A 78 3.55 5.74 7.46
CA LEU A 78 2.97 4.39 7.40
C LEU A 78 2.49 4.04 6.00
N LEU A 79 1.85 4.97 5.29
CA LEU A 79 1.46 4.78 3.89
C LEU A 79 2.69 4.45 3.03
N LEU A 80 3.76 5.25 3.11
CA LEU A 80 4.99 5.02 2.34
C LEU A 80 5.62 3.65 2.66
N LEU A 81 5.67 3.26 3.94
CA LEU A 81 6.18 1.95 4.35
C LEU A 81 5.33 0.79 3.79
N VAL A 82 4.01 0.91 3.82
CA VAL A 82 3.10 -0.12 3.27
C VAL A 82 3.21 -0.20 1.74
N MET A 83 3.32 0.95 1.05
CA MET A 83 3.55 0.99 -0.40
C MET A 83 4.87 0.28 -0.77
N ALA A 84 5.96 0.59 -0.07
CA ALA A 84 7.25 -0.06 -0.27
C ALA A 84 7.18 -1.58 -0.01
N THR A 85 6.54 -1.98 1.10
CA THR A 85 6.37 -3.39 1.47
C THR A 85 5.58 -4.16 0.42
N ALA A 86 4.47 -3.60 -0.05
CA ALA A 86 3.62 -4.24 -1.06
C ALA A 86 4.33 -4.39 -2.41
N PHE A 87 5.02 -3.33 -2.87
CA PHE A 87 5.82 -3.38 -4.08
C PHE A 87 6.86 -4.50 -4.02
N MET A 88 7.68 -4.56 -2.96
CA MET A 88 8.69 -5.61 -2.84
C MET A 88 8.07 -7.01 -2.72
N GLY A 89 6.92 -7.13 -2.04
CA GLY A 89 6.18 -8.38 -1.94
C GLY A 89 5.67 -8.87 -3.30
N TYR A 90 5.22 -7.96 -4.16
CA TYR A 90 4.78 -8.28 -5.51
C TYR A 90 5.92 -8.72 -6.43
N VAL A 91 7.17 -8.38 -6.13
CA VAL A 91 8.34 -8.86 -6.89
C VAL A 91 8.66 -10.33 -6.58
N LEU A 92 8.34 -10.83 -5.38
CA LEU A 92 8.77 -12.14 -4.89
C LEU A 92 8.29 -13.34 -5.73
N PRO A 93 7.06 -13.37 -6.29
CA PRO A 93 6.63 -14.47 -7.15
C PRO A 93 7.47 -14.65 -8.41
N TRP A 94 8.25 -13.63 -8.80
CA TRP A 94 9.13 -13.66 -9.97
C TRP A 94 8.42 -14.02 -11.29
N GLY A 95 7.19 -13.53 -11.44
CA GLY A 95 6.45 -13.56 -12.71
C GLY A 95 6.79 -12.38 -13.63
N GLN A 96 6.15 -12.31 -14.80
CA GLN A 96 6.40 -11.24 -15.76
C GLN A 96 6.13 -9.85 -15.20
N MET A 97 4.96 -9.63 -14.58
CA MET A 97 4.63 -8.32 -13.99
C MET A 97 5.50 -7.99 -12.79
N SER A 98 5.89 -8.99 -11.99
CA SER A 98 6.86 -8.84 -10.89
C SER A 98 8.19 -8.29 -11.38
N PHE A 99 8.80 -8.92 -12.39
CA PHE A 99 10.12 -8.55 -12.90
C PHE A 99 10.12 -7.19 -13.61
N TRP A 100 9.15 -6.98 -14.51
CA TRP A 100 9.07 -5.75 -15.27
C TRP A 100 8.60 -4.56 -14.42
N GLY A 101 7.72 -4.81 -13.45
CA GLY A 101 7.38 -3.83 -12.41
C GLY A 101 8.60 -3.42 -11.60
N ALA A 102 9.41 -4.38 -11.15
CA ALA A 102 10.66 -4.10 -10.45
C ALA A 102 11.60 -3.22 -11.28
N THR A 103 11.83 -3.62 -12.55
CA THR A 103 12.69 -2.91 -13.50
C THR A 103 12.23 -1.47 -13.72
N VAL A 104 10.94 -1.25 -14.01
CA VAL A 104 10.41 0.09 -14.31
C VAL A 104 10.44 0.98 -13.07
N ILE A 105 9.92 0.51 -11.93
CA ILE A 105 9.76 1.32 -10.72
C ILE A 105 11.11 1.72 -10.13
N THR A 106 12.06 0.79 -10.02
CA THR A 106 13.39 1.12 -9.48
C THR A 106 14.17 2.03 -10.41
N ASN A 107 14.03 1.89 -11.73
CA ASN A 107 14.70 2.76 -12.72
C ASN A 107 14.14 4.19 -12.75
N LEU A 108 13.06 4.50 -12.02
CA LEU A 108 12.64 5.88 -11.77
C LEU A 108 13.70 6.67 -10.99
N LEU A 109 14.49 6.01 -10.14
CA LEU A 109 15.57 6.65 -9.38
C LEU A 109 16.72 7.13 -10.28
N SER A 110 16.83 6.58 -11.50
CA SER A 110 17.79 7.06 -12.50
C SER A 110 17.52 8.51 -12.93
N ALA A 111 16.34 9.06 -12.63
CA ALA A 111 16.01 10.46 -12.88
C ALA A 111 16.73 11.44 -11.95
N VAL A 112 17.28 10.96 -10.81
CA VAL A 112 18.02 11.81 -9.86
C VAL A 112 19.30 12.32 -10.54
N PRO A 113 19.51 13.65 -10.62
CA PRO A 113 20.71 14.21 -11.24
C PRO A 113 22.00 13.70 -10.60
N TYR A 114 23.01 13.48 -11.42
CA TYR A 114 24.38 13.07 -11.05
C TYR A 114 24.54 11.66 -10.47
N ILE A 115 23.68 11.23 -9.55
CA ILE A 115 23.82 9.97 -8.80
C ILE A 115 22.79 8.89 -9.18
N GLY A 116 21.81 9.21 -10.03
CA GLY A 116 20.67 8.34 -10.30
C GLY A 116 21.04 6.94 -10.81
N THR A 117 21.93 6.84 -11.80
CA THR A 117 22.35 5.53 -12.35
C THR A 117 23.04 4.68 -11.27
N SER A 118 23.94 5.26 -10.50
CA SER A 118 24.64 4.55 -9.42
C SER A 118 23.68 4.10 -8.31
N LEU A 119 22.64 4.87 -8.00
CA LEU A 119 21.60 4.46 -7.05
C LEU A 119 20.81 3.24 -7.54
N VAL A 120 20.44 3.22 -8.83
CA VAL A 120 19.71 2.11 -9.44
C VAL A 120 20.54 0.83 -9.40
N GLU A 121 21.79 0.88 -9.88
CA GLU A 121 22.70 -0.27 -9.86
C GLU A 121 23.02 -0.74 -8.43
N TRP A 122 23.12 0.19 -7.48
CA TRP A 122 23.29 -0.15 -6.06
C TRP A 122 22.07 -0.90 -5.50
N ILE A 123 20.85 -0.45 -5.83
CA ILE A 123 19.60 -1.12 -5.43
C ILE A 123 19.47 -2.48 -6.10
N TRP A 124 19.90 -2.63 -7.35
CA TRP A 124 19.88 -3.92 -8.04
C TRP A 124 20.96 -4.87 -7.52
N GLY A 125 22.12 -4.33 -7.14
CA GLY A 125 23.31 -5.12 -6.87
C GLY A 125 23.99 -5.64 -8.13
N GLY A 126 23.83 -4.92 -9.24
CA GLY A 126 24.27 -5.32 -10.57
C GLY A 126 23.71 -4.38 -11.63
N PHE A 127 23.87 -4.74 -12.90
CA PHE A 127 23.47 -3.91 -14.04
C PHE A 127 22.00 -4.07 -14.45
N ALA A 128 21.31 -5.03 -13.87
CA ALA A 128 19.89 -5.30 -14.11
C ALA A 128 19.27 -5.91 -12.85
N VAL A 129 17.93 -5.93 -12.81
CA VAL A 129 17.18 -6.72 -11.83
C VAL A 129 17.54 -8.20 -12.02
N ASP A 130 18.09 -8.81 -10.97
CA ASP A 130 18.60 -10.19 -11.02
C ASP A 130 18.56 -10.84 -9.61
N ASN A 131 19.25 -11.97 -9.41
CA ASN A 131 19.23 -12.73 -8.15
C ASN A 131 19.55 -11.90 -6.91
N ALA A 132 20.58 -11.04 -7.00
CA ALA A 132 20.94 -10.15 -5.91
C ALA A 132 19.79 -9.21 -5.51
N THR A 133 18.98 -8.77 -6.49
CA THR A 133 17.79 -7.92 -6.28
C THR A 133 16.65 -8.69 -5.62
N LEU A 134 16.40 -9.93 -6.04
CA LEU A 134 15.32 -10.74 -5.47
C LEU A 134 15.59 -11.10 -4.01
N THR A 135 16.81 -11.56 -3.70
CA THR A 135 17.19 -11.95 -2.34
C THR A 135 17.09 -10.77 -1.36
N ARG A 136 17.55 -9.57 -1.75
CA ARG A 136 17.40 -8.38 -0.87
C ARG A 136 15.95 -7.93 -0.75
N PHE A 137 15.14 -8.00 -1.82
CA PHE A 137 13.73 -7.60 -1.76
C PHE A 137 12.95 -8.53 -0.84
N PHE A 138 13.26 -9.83 -0.82
CA PHE A 138 12.72 -10.74 0.18
C PHE A 138 13.08 -10.29 1.60
N THR A 139 14.36 -10.01 1.88
CA THR A 139 14.82 -9.55 3.20
C THR A 139 14.13 -8.26 3.65
N PHE A 140 14.02 -7.26 2.77
CA PHE A 140 13.32 -6.01 3.09
C PHE A 140 11.82 -6.20 3.25
N HIS A 141 11.18 -6.98 2.36
CA HIS A 141 9.76 -7.30 2.48
C HIS A 141 9.44 -8.05 3.77
N PHE A 142 10.35 -8.90 4.25
CA PHE A 142 10.21 -9.57 5.54
C PHE A 142 10.34 -8.61 6.72
N LEU A 143 11.31 -7.68 6.67
CA LEU A 143 11.61 -6.77 7.77
C LEU A 143 10.58 -5.64 7.94
N LEU A 144 10.15 -5.02 6.84
CA LEU A 144 9.31 -3.82 6.89
C LEU A 144 7.96 -3.99 7.59
N PRO A 145 7.23 -5.12 7.52
CA PRO A 145 6.02 -5.33 8.31
C PRO A 145 6.22 -5.15 9.82
N PHE A 146 7.39 -5.52 10.36
CA PHE A 146 7.70 -5.30 11.78
C PHE A 146 7.98 -3.84 12.09
N LEU A 147 8.65 -3.12 11.17
CA LEU A 147 8.81 -1.67 11.26
C LEU A 147 7.44 -0.97 11.22
N ILE A 148 6.54 -1.37 10.31
CA ILE A 148 5.16 -0.87 10.23
C ILE A 148 4.42 -1.09 11.55
N MET A 149 4.58 -2.24 12.20
CA MET A 149 3.97 -2.49 13.52
C MET A 149 4.51 -1.52 14.59
N GLY A 150 5.83 -1.32 14.66
CA GLY A 150 6.44 -0.34 15.56
C GLY A 150 5.97 1.09 15.30
N THR A 151 5.97 1.53 14.03
CA THR A 151 5.47 2.84 13.63
C THR A 151 3.97 3.00 13.91
N SER A 152 3.17 1.93 13.81
CA SER A 152 1.74 1.94 14.15
C SER A 152 1.52 2.17 15.65
N MET A 153 2.40 1.65 16.52
CA MET A 153 2.34 1.95 17.95
C MET A 153 2.61 3.43 18.23
N VAL A 154 3.60 4.02 17.54
CA VAL A 154 3.90 5.47 17.62
C VAL A 154 2.72 6.30 17.10
N HIS A 155 2.08 5.88 16.01
CA HIS A 155 0.88 6.52 15.47
C HIS A 155 -0.26 6.57 16.50
N LEU A 156 -0.51 5.44 17.19
CA LEU A 156 -1.53 5.34 18.22
C LEU A 156 -1.17 6.12 19.49
N LEU A 157 0.12 6.18 19.86
CA LEU A 157 0.60 6.98 20.98
C LEU A 157 0.26 8.46 20.77
N PHE A 158 0.60 9.05 19.62
CA PHE A 158 0.23 10.43 19.32
C PHE A 158 -1.28 10.66 19.25
N LEU A 159 -2.04 9.66 18.77
CA LEU A 159 -3.50 9.74 18.81
C LEU A 159 -4.04 9.75 20.25
N HIS A 160 -3.41 9.01 21.17
CA HIS A 160 -3.85 8.96 22.57
C HIS A 160 -3.59 10.26 23.34
N GLU A 161 -2.59 11.05 22.95
CA GLU A 161 -2.34 12.39 23.54
C GLU A 161 -3.51 13.36 23.32
N THR A 162 -4.20 13.25 22.18
CA THR A 162 -5.29 14.17 21.79
C THR A 162 -6.68 13.54 21.91
N GLY A 163 -6.78 12.22 21.83
CA GLY A 163 -8.02 11.50 21.63
C GLY A 163 -8.52 11.57 20.18
N SER A 164 -9.53 10.75 19.86
CA SER A 164 -10.10 10.71 18.51
C SER A 164 -10.90 11.98 18.16
N ASN A 165 -10.82 12.38 16.90
CA ASN A 165 -11.77 13.32 16.30
C ASN A 165 -13.15 12.66 16.14
N ASN A 166 -14.19 13.45 15.87
CA ASN A 166 -15.55 12.98 15.62
C ASN A 166 -16.17 13.69 14.39
N PRO A 167 -17.29 13.18 13.85
CA PRO A 167 -17.88 13.71 12.61
C PRO A 167 -18.23 15.20 12.62
N THR A 168 -18.54 15.76 13.80
CA THR A 168 -18.89 17.18 13.95
C THR A 168 -17.67 18.11 13.93
N GLY A 169 -16.45 17.56 14.15
CA GLY A 169 -15.22 18.33 14.28
C GLY A 169 -15.13 19.20 15.54
N LEU A 170 -16.13 19.15 16.43
CA LEU A 170 -16.15 19.85 17.72
C LEU A 170 -15.48 19.03 18.81
N ASN A 171 -15.16 19.65 19.95
CA ASN A 171 -14.61 18.93 21.11
C ASN A 171 -15.67 18.00 21.72
N SER A 172 -15.39 16.70 21.76
CA SER A 172 -16.29 15.67 22.31
C SER A 172 -16.07 15.36 23.80
N ASN A 173 -15.24 16.12 24.52
CA ASN A 173 -14.93 15.88 25.94
C ASN A 173 -16.17 15.86 26.84
N THR A 174 -17.24 16.57 26.49
CA THR A 174 -18.50 16.62 27.25
C THR A 174 -19.34 15.36 27.15
N ASP A 175 -19.07 14.49 26.16
CA ASP A 175 -19.88 13.29 25.86
C ASP A 175 -18.98 12.11 25.47
N LYS A 176 -17.96 11.84 26.31
CA LYS A 176 -17.11 10.67 26.14
C LYS A 176 -17.76 9.43 26.74
N ILE A 177 -17.71 8.33 25.99
CA ILE A 177 -18.06 7.00 26.46
C ILE A 177 -16.79 6.12 26.54
N PRO A 178 -16.75 5.13 27.45
CA PRO A 178 -15.61 4.22 27.53
C PRO A 178 -15.46 3.40 26.25
N PHE A 179 -14.22 2.97 25.95
CA PHE A 179 -13.96 2.17 24.75
C PHE A 179 -14.70 0.83 24.78
N HIS A 180 -14.59 0.12 25.90
CA HIS A 180 -15.35 -1.10 26.16
C HIS A 180 -16.63 -0.76 26.94
N PRO A 181 -17.81 -1.31 26.56
CA PRO A 181 -18.04 -2.30 25.50
C PRO A 181 -18.30 -1.72 24.11
N TYR A 182 -18.57 -0.41 24.02
CA TYR A 182 -19.18 0.22 22.85
C TYR A 182 -18.36 0.07 21.57
N PHE A 183 -17.11 0.53 21.58
CA PHE A 183 -16.24 0.47 20.40
C PHE A 183 -15.65 -0.93 20.20
N SER A 184 -15.44 -1.72 21.28
CA SER A 184 -15.00 -3.11 21.15
C SER A 184 -15.95 -3.97 20.31
N TYR A 185 -17.27 -3.91 20.57
CA TYR A 185 -18.24 -4.69 19.77
C TYR A 185 -18.44 -4.12 18.37
N LYS A 186 -18.35 -2.80 18.20
CA LYS A 186 -18.41 -2.19 16.88
C LYS A 186 -17.21 -2.58 16.01
N ASP A 187 -16.02 -2.62 16.60
CA ASP A 187 -14.80 -3.04 15.91
C ASP A 187 -14.82 -4.54 15.59
N LEU A 188 -15.39 -5.37 16.46
CA LEU A 188 -15.63 -6.79 16.17
C LEU A 188 -16.54 -6.98 14.95
N LEU A 189 -17.63 -6.22 14.86
CA LEU A 189 -18.49 -6.23 13.67
C LEU A 189 -17.71 -5.83 12.41
N GLY A 190 -16.93 -4.75 12.47
CA GLY A 190 -16.08 -4.30 11.37
C GLY A 190 -15.06 -5.37 10.93
N ALA A 191 -14.42 -6.03 11.89
CA ALA A 191 -13.49 -7.12 11.64
C ALA A 191 -14.17 -8.30 10.95
N MET A 192 -15.36 -8.71 11.41
CA MET A 192 -16.14 -9.78 10.78
C MET A 192 -16.51 -9.45 9.33
N LEU A 193 -16.88 -8.20 9.03
CA LEU A 193 -17.17 -7.76 7.67
C LEU A 193 -15.91 -7.83 6.77
N ILE A 194 -14.78 -7.29 7.23
CA ILE A 194 -13.52 -7.32 6.46
C ILE A 194 -13.06 -8.76 6.22
N ILE A 195 -13.14 -9.63 7.24
CA ILE A 195 -12.79 -11.05 7.12
C ILE A 195 -13.72 -11.76 6.14
N THR A 196 -15.03 -11.47 6.17
CA THR A 196 -15.99 -12.06 5.24
C THR A 196 -15.67 -11.70 3.79
N ILE A 197 -15.37 -10.42 3.51
CA ILE A 197 -14.97 -9.97 2.17
C ILE A 197 -13.65 -10.61 1.75
N LEU A 198 -12.64 -10.64 2.64
CA LEU A 198 -11.36 -11.26 2.35
C LEU A 198 -11.49 -12.76 2.05
N LEU A 199 -12.28 -13.48 2.83
CA LEU A 199 -12.56 -14.89 2.59
C LEU A 199 -13.34 -15.10 1.30
N PHE A 200 -14.31 -14.23 1.00
CA PHE A 200 -15.03 -14.29 -0.26
C PHE A 200 -14.08 -14.17 -1.46
N LEU A 201 -13.19 -13.17 -1.44
CA LEU A 201 -12.15 -13.02 -2.45
C LEU A 201 -11.24 -14.24 -2.50
N ALA A 202 -10.68 -14.68 -1.36
CA ALA A 202 -9.69 -15.75 -1.33
C ALA A 202 -10.24 -17.13 -1.74
N LEU A 203 -11.54 -17.39 -1.53
CA LEU A 203 -12.20 -18.67 -1.79
C LEU A 203 -12.91 -18.71 -3.15
N PHE A 204 -13.62 -17.64 -3.52
CA PHE A 204 -14.47 -17.65 -4.72
C PHE A 204 -13.86 -16.88 -5.90
N MET A 205 -13.08 -15.83 -5.65
CA MET A 205 -12.55 -14.92 -6.67
C MET A 205 -11.06 -14.58 -6.46
N PRO A 206 -10.16 -15.56 -6.24
CA PRO A 206 -8.83 -15.31 -5.69
C PRO A 206 -7.90 -14.51 -6.62
N ASN A 207 -8.21 -14.49 -7.92
CA ASN A 207 -7.40 -13.82 -8.94
C ASN A 207 -8.07 -12.56 -9.51
N LEU A 208 -9.25 -12.15 -8.98
CA LEU A 208 -10.00 -11.01 -9.50
C LEU A 208 -9.21 -9.69 -9.47
N LEU A 209 -8.40 -9.49 -8.42
CA LEU A 209 -7.62 -8.27 -8.21
C LEU A 209 -6.16 -8.40 -8.67
N GLY A 210 -5.78 -9.53 -9.26
CA GLY A 210 -4.42 -9.80 -9.76
C GLY A 210 -4.30 -9.66 -11.27
N ASP A 211 -3.08 -9.78 -11.79
CA ASP A 211 -2.81 -9.76 -13.22
C ASP A 211 -2.46 -11.16 -13.76
N PRO A 212 -3.11 -11.65 -14.83
CA PRO A 212 -2.84 -12.97 -15.40
C PRO A 212 -1.39 -13.14 -15.90
N GLU A 213 -0.73 -12.07 -16.33
CA GLU A 213 0.65 -12.12 -16.82
C GLU A 213 1.63 -12.57 -15.72
N ASN A 214 1.27 -12.35 -14.44
CA ASN A 214 2.11 -12.77 -13.33
C ASN A 214 2.06 -14.29 -13.02
N PHE A 215 1.25 -15.05 -13.78
CA PHE A 215 1.30 -16.52 -13.80
C PHE A 215 2.25 -17.08 -14.87
N SER A 216 2.92 -16.23 -15.62
CA SER A 216 4.05 -16.60 -16.48
C SER A 216 5.36 -16.26 -15.78
N PRO A 217 6.36 -17.17 -15.74
CA PRO A 217 7.68 -16.88 -15.19
C PRO A 217 8.31 -15.66 -15.87
N ALA A 218 9.10 -14.89 -15.11
CA ALA A 218 9.81 -13.73 -15.63
C ALA A 218 10.72 -14.10 -16.82
N ASN A 219 10.62 -13.34 -17.90
CA ASN A 219 11.54 -13.41 -19.03
C ASN A 219 12.15 -12.02 -19.27
N PRO A 220 13.46 -11.83 -18.99
CA PRO A 220 14.11 -10.53 -19.12
C PRO A 220 14.22 -10.05 -20.58
N LEU A 221 13.98 -10.92 -21.56
CA LEU A 221 14.04 -10.60 -22.99
C LEU A 221 12.66 -10.28 -23.59
N VAL A 222 11.57 -10.51 -22.86
CA VAL A 222 10.20 -10.35 -23.38
C VAL A 222 9.37 -9.50 -22.43
N THR A 223 9.19 -8.25 -22.83
CA THR A 223 8.32 -7.26 -22.17
C THR A 223 6.85 -7.56 -22.48
N PRO A 224 5.96 -7.71 -21.48
CA PRO A 224 4.52 -7.79 -21.69
C PRO A 224 3.99 -6.56 -22.46
N PRO A 225 2.95 -6.72 -23.30
CA PRO A 225 2.43 -5.62 -24.11
C PRO A 225 1.89 -4.45 -23.29
N HIS A 226 1.36 -4.72 -22.09
CA HIS A 226 0.75 -3.73 -21.22
C HIS A 226 1.26 -3.86 -19.77
N ILE A 227 2.53 -3.53 -19.53
CA ILE A 227 3.06 -3.47 -18.15
C ILE A 227 2.33 -2.37 -17.36
N LYS A 228 1.78 -2.77 -16.21
CA LYS A 228 1.14 -1.90 -15.24
C LYS A 228 1.41 -2.42 -13.82
N PRO A 229 1.38 -1.54 -12.82
CA PRO A 229 1.38 -1.99 -11.44
C PRO A 229 -0.02 -2.50 -11.04
N GLU A 230 -0.11 -3.03 -9.83
CA GLU A 230 -1.34 -3.47 -9.20
C GLU A 230 -2.29 -2.30 -8.98
N TRP A 231 -3.58 -2.62 -8.87
CA TRP A 231 -4.66 -1.62 -8.95
C TRP A 231 -4.50 -0.46 -7.97
N TYR A 232 -3.99 -0.71 -6.76
CA TYR A 232 -3.78 0.31 -5.74
C TYR A 232 -2.69 1.33 -6.10
N PHE A 233 -1.86 1.08 -7.11
CA PHE A 233 -0.88 2.05 -7.61
C PHE A 233 -1.28 2.74 -8.91
N LEU A 234 -2.42 2.38 -9.53
CA LEU A 234 -2.78 2.88 -10.85
C LEU A 234 -2.96 4.40 -10.90
N PHE A 235 -3.60 5.00 -9.89
CA PHE A 235 -3.76 6.46 -9.85
C PHE A 235 -2.41 7.21 -9.92
N ALA A 236 -1.42 6.73 -9.17
CA ALA A 236 -0.09 7.33 -9.10
C ALA A 236 0.69 7.06 -10.40
N TYR A 237 0.52 5.89 -10.99
CA TYR A 237 1.06 5.53 -12.30
C TYR A 237 0.48 6.38 -13.43
N ALA A 238 -0.81 6.71 -13.41
CA ALA A 238 -1.43 7.61 -14.37
C ALA A 238 -0.85 9.04 -14.25
N ILE A 239 -0.65 9.53 -13.03
CA ILE A 239 0.01 10.82 -12.77
C ILE A 239 1.44 10.83 -13.35
N LEU A 240 2.24 9.79 -13.06
CA LEU A 240 3.60 9.63 -13.61
C LEU A 240 3.60 9.74 -15.14
N ARG A 241 2.68 9.04 -15.81
CA ARG A 241 2.59 8.98 -17.28
C ARG A 241 2.03 10.23 -17.93
N SER A 242 1.33 11.07 -17.19
CA SER A 242 0.71 12.29 -17.71
C SER A 242 1.74 13.39 -18.03
N ILE A 243 2.97 13.25 -17.53
CA ILE A 243 4.03 14.25 -17.74
C ILE A 243 5.05 13.71 -18.76
N PRO A 244 5.22 14.36 -19.94
CA PRO A 244 6.15 13.93 -20.98
C PRO A 244 7.61 14.32 -20.67
N ASN A 245 8.04 14.10 -19.43
CA ASN A 245 9.41 14.32 -18.96
C ASN A 245 9.72 13.33 -17.84
N LYS A 246 10.82 12.58 -17.95
CA LYS A 246 11.18 11.53 -16.96
C LYS A 246 11.29 12.10 -15.53
N LEU A 247 12.06 13.17 -15.34
CA LEU A 247 12.23 13.78 -14.01
C LEU A 247 10.92 14.39 -13.50
N GLY A 248 10.21 15.14 -14.35
CA GLY A 248 8.92 15.74 -14.01
C GLY A 248 7.88 14.72 -13.58
N GLY A 249 7.76 13.61 -14.32
CA GLY A 249 6.87 12.50 -13.99
C GLY A 249 7.24 11.84 -12.65
N VAL A 250 8.53 11.60 -12.39
CA VAL A 250 9.00 11.03 -11.10
C VAL A 250 8.70 11.97 -9.93
N LEU A 251 8.90 13.28 -10.11
CA LEU A 251 8.56 14.27 -9.10
C LEU A 251 7.04 14.32 -8.86
N ALA A 252 6.22 14.29 -9.90
CA ALA A 252 4.76 14.29 -9.75
C ALA A 252 4.24 13.01 -9.09
N LEU A 253 4.80 11.85 -9.41
CA LEU A 253 4.53 10.60 -8.71
C LEU A 253 4.80 10.76 -7.21
N LEU A 254 5.98 11.25 -6.84
CA LEU A 254 6.36 11.45 -5.44
C LEU A 254 5.43 12.45 -4.75
N PHE A 255 5.14 13.58 -5.41
CA PHE A 255 4.25 14.61 -4.87
C PHE A 255 2.80 14.15 -4.77
N SER A 256 2.33 13.20 -5.59
CA SER A 256 0.98 12.64 -5.47
C SER A 256 0.70 12.01 -4.10
N ILE A 257 1.77 11.56 -3.41
CA ILE A 257 1.69 11.02 -2.05
C ILE A 257 2.12 12.07 -1.02
N LEU A 258 3.25 12.76 -1.24
CA LEU A 258 3.79 13.73 -0.29
C LEU A 258 2.91 14.97 -0.11
N ILE A 259 1.99 15.26 -1.05
CA ILE A 259 1.00 16.33 -0.91
C ILE A 259 0.13 16.15 0.35
N LEU A 260 0.00 14.93 0.89
CA LEU A 260 -0.70 14.72 2.16
C LEU A 260 -0.02 15.46 3.32
N LEU A 261 1.31 15.63 3.32
CA LEU A 261 2.04 16.32 4.39
C LEU A 261 1.69 17.82 4.47
N ILE A 262 1.27 18.42 3.36
CA ILE A 262 0.90 19.84 3.34
C ILE A 262 -0.57 20.08 3.69
N ALA A 263 -1.40 19.03 3.79
CA ALA A 263 -2.82 19.14 4.10
C ALA A 263 -3.12 19.99 5.37
N PRO A 264 -2.38 19.87 6.49
CA PRO A 264 -2.60 20.71 7.66
C PRO A 264 -2.26 22.19 7.41
N MET A 265 -1.28 22.47 6.56
CA MET A 265 -0.80 23.84 6.28
C MET A 265 -1.76 24.62 5.39
N ILE A 266 -2.50 23.92 4.52
CA ILE A 266 -3.47 24.53 3.59
C ILE A 266 -4.89 24.58 4.16
N HIS A 267 -5.08 24.28 5.45
CA HIS A 267 -6.38 24.36 6.10
C HIS A 267 -6.74 25.82 6.43
N LEU A 268 -7.51 26.46 5.56
CA LEU A 268 -7.94 27.85 5.73
C LEU A 268 -9.30 28.00 6.42
N SER A 269 -10.07 26.92 6.54
CA SER A 269 -11.42 26.99 7.12
C SER A 269 -11.37 27.22 8.63
N LYS A 270 -12.36 27.94 9.14
CA LYS A 270 -12.61 28.05 10.59
C LYS A 270 -13.31 26.80 11.15
N GLN A 271 -13.85 25.94 10.29
CA GLN A 271 -14.53 24.71 10.65
C GLN A 271 -13.67 23.50 10.26
N ARG A 272 -13.35 22.66 11.25
CA ARG A 272 -12.49 21.49 11.08
C ARG A 272 -13.03 20.48 10.07
N THR A 273 -14.28 20.03 10.25
CA THR A 273 -14.93 18.99 9.44
C THR A 273 -15.53 19.56 8.15
N LEU A 274 -15.59 18.74 7.09
CA LEU A 274 -16.35 19.06 5.89
C LEU A 274 -17.87 18.90 6.07
N ALA A 275 -18.34 18.23 7.13
CA ALA A 275 -19.75 17.91 7.34
C ALA A 275 -20.72 19.11 7.29
N TYR A 276 -20.22 20.32 7.55
CA TYR A 276 -20.99 21.57 7.51
C TYR A 276 -20.54 22.55 6.42
N ARG A 277 -19.77 22.07 5.43
CA ARG A 277 -19.16 22.89 4.36
C ARG A 277 -19.54 22.35 2.98
N PRO A 278 -20.74 22.67 2.44
CA PRO A 278 -21.27 22.04 1.22
C PRO A 278 -20.33 22.12 0.01
N LEU A 279 -19.72 23.28 -0.24
CA LEU A 279 -18.76 23.45 -1.34
C LEU A 279 -17.54 22.54 -1.17
N SER A 280 -17.03 22.40 0.05
CA SER A 280 -15.88 21.54 0.31
C SER A 280 -16.24 20.05 0.27
N GLN A 281 -17.47 19.65 0.63
CA GLN A 281 -17.94 18.28 0.42
C GLN A 281 -17.99 17.93 -1.07
N LEU A 282 -18.53 18.85 -1.89
CA LEU A 282 -18.58 18.68 -3.33
C LEU A 282 -17.17 18.50 -3.91
N LEU A 283 -16.22 19.36 -3.54
CA LEU A 283 -14.82 19.25 -3.98
C LEU A 283 -14.13 17.97 -3.49
N PHE A 284 -14.44 17.51 -2.27
CA PHE A 284 -13.93 16.22 -1.79
C PHE A 284 -14.42 15.06 -2.65
N TRP A 285 -15.71 15.02 -2.98
CA TRP A 285 -16.24 13.95 -3.83
C TRP A 285 -15.76 14.04 -5.27
N PHE A 286 -15.52 15.25 -5.78
CA PHE A 286 -14.80 15.43 -7.06
C PHE A 286 -13.39 14.85 -6.99
N LEU A 287 -12.63 15.09 -5.92
CA LEU A 287 -11.30 14.49 -5.73
C LEU A 287 -11.37 12.96 -5.69
N VAL A 288 -12.35 12.38 -4.97
CA VAL A 288 -12.53 10.92 -4.93
C VAL A 288 -12.85 10.37 -6.32
N ALA A 289 -13.74 11.03 -7.06
CA ALA A 289 -14.08 10.62 -8.43
C ALA A 289 -12.87 10.72 -9.37
N ASP A 290 -12.05 11.77 -9.24
CA ASP A 290 -10.82 11.95 -10.03
C ASP A 290 -9.79 10.84 -9.75
N ILE A 291 -9.59 10.46 -8.49
CA ILE A 291 -8.72 9.33 -8.13
C ILE A 291 -9.22 8.02 -8.75
N ILE A 292 -10.54 7.81 -8.79
CA ILE A 292 -11.15 6.64 -9.44
C ILE A 292 -10.95 6.68 -10.96
N ILE A 293 -11.01 7.85 -11.60
CA ILE A 293 -10.75 8.01 -13.05
C ILE A 293 -9.26 7.76 -13.37
N LEU A 294 -8.36 8.18 -12.48
CA LEU A 294 -6.93 7.91 -12.61
C LEU A 294 -6.56 6.44 -12.40
N THR A 295 -7.44 5.64 -11.78
CA THR A 295 -7.26 4.21 -11.52
C THR A 295 -7.73 3.38 -12.70
#